data_AF-A0A136LWI3-F1
#
_entry.id   AF-A0A136LWI3-F1
#
_cell.length_a   1.000
_cell.length_b   1.000
_cell.length_c   1.000
_cell.angle_alpha   90.00
_cell.angle_beta   90.00
_cell.angle_gamma   90.00
#
_symmetry.space_group_name_H-M   'P 1'
#
loop_
_entity.id
_entity.type
_entity.pdbx_description
1 polymer ?
#
loop_
_entity_poly.entity_id
_entity_poly.type
_entity_poly.pdbx_seq_one_letter_code
_entity_poly.pdbx_strand_id
1 'polypeptide(L)'
;MPVSEFEKKLRKYAVYSPERIEEAPIEDIFAGHEFKPLSQGLQARAFRMLGTEWVVKEGRWDLDLSFLFGQSNIPMPALMTQKIMRIFQFQFLPDLKEIQHQYRMYMNFVRYFGYFRKDDYYYHPNRDLIFSSQRTIRDSLLLYRPEIEKYYDLKFPDKIEEILTSRLKYHNFLPKEYLLYGPSISPENKGRMTYFIVQDFIKGRLLHDLEDDDFSEDVIYQLIIMIYLILLMRIHEHLLPDTRPRYPVKEASDWVMKTDNIIVSKKRVTFIDTRWFWDMRDNWVKRGGIIPGQIIRLSKFYLQHLLDHV
;
A
#
# COMPACT_ATOMS: atom_id res chain seq x y z
N MET A 1 8.08 19.21 14.62
CA MET A 1 9.45 19.46 14.11
C MET A 1 9.36 20.37 12.90
N PRO A 2 10.35 21.24 12.63
CA PRO A 2 10.35 22.05 11.41
C PRO A 2 10.38 21.15 10.18
N VAL A 3 9.58 21.48 9.16
CA VAL A 3 9.53 20.74 7.89
C VAL A 3 10.87 20.91 7.16
N SER A 4 11.51 19.79 6.80
CA SER A 4 12.80 19.82 6.08
C SER A 4 12.66 20.51 4.71
N GLU A 5 13.74 21.09 4.19
CA GLU A 5 13.75 21.67 2.83
C GLU A 5 13.38 20.64 1.75
N PHE A 6 13.79 19.38 1.93
CA PHE A 6 13.38 18.30 1.06
C PHE A 6 11.86 18.09 1.09
N GLU A 7 11.26 17.98 2.28
CA GLU A 7 9.80 17.83 2.39
C GLU A 7 9.04 19.06 1.85
N LYS A 8 9.58 20.28 1.99
CA LYS A 8 8.98 21.47 1.37
C LYS A 8 8.94 21.36 -0.15
N LYS A 9 10.01 20.85 -0.79
CA LYS A 9 10.02 20.56 -2.24
C LYS A 9 8.96 19.52 -2.60
N LEU A 10 8.85 18.42 -1.82
CA LEU A 10 7.81 17.42 -2.04
C LEU A 10 6.41 18.03 -1.95
N ARG A 11 6.14 18.84 -0.92
CA ARG A 11 4.84 19.51 -0.74
C ARG A 11 4.49 20.48 -1.86
N LYS A 12 5.49 21.07 -2.52
CA LYS A 12 5.27 21.99 -3.64
C LYS A 12 4.84 21.26 -4.90
N TYR A 13 5.46 20.12 -5.20
CA TYR A 13 5.28 19.41 -6.48
C TYR A 13 4.45 18.13 -6.38
N ALA A 14 3.94 17.80 -5.20
CA ALA A 14 3.08 16.63 -5.04
C ALA A 14 1.74 16.79 -5.74
N VAL A 15 1.24 15.67 -6.25
CA VAL A 15 -0.09 15.56 -6.80
C VAL A 15 -1.11 15.65 -5.66
N TYR A 16 -2.00 16.65 -5.76
CA TYR A 16 -3.10 16.90 -4.81
C TYR A 16 -4.49 16.77 -5.43
N SER A 17 -4.56 16.63 -6.75
CA SER A 17 -5.80 16.45 -7.49
C SER A 17 -5.50 15.58 -8.71
N PRO A 18 -6.34 14.57 -8.99
CA PRO A 18 -6.20 13.78 -10.20
C PRO A 18 -6.44 14.64 -11.46
N GLU A 19 -7.19 15.73 -11.40
CA GLU A 19 -7.45 16.62 -12.54
C GLU A 19 -6.26 17.54 -12.85
N ARG A 20 -5.38 17.80 -11.87
CA ARG A 20 -4.26 18.75 -12.00
C ARG A 20 -2.97 18.10 -11.53
N ILE A 21 -2.23 17.55 -12.48
CA ILE A 21 -0.90 16.99 -12.27
C ILE A 21 0.12 17.94 -12.87
N GLU A 22 0.98 18.48 -12.02
CA GLU A 22 2.12 19.30 -12.43
C GLU A 22 3.37 18.42 -12.51
N GLU A 23 4.23 18.73 -13.47
CA GLU A 23 5.53 18.07 -13.59
C GLU A 23 6.48 18.59 -12.51
N ALA A 24 7.07 17.65 -11.78
CA ALA A 24 8.07 17.90 -10.76
C ALA A 24 9.47 17.91 -11.40
N PRO A 25 10.36 18.85 -11.02
CA PRO A 25 11.76 18.84 -11.45
C PRO A 25 12.52 17.74 -10.69
N ILE A 26 12.35 16.48 -11.11
CA ILE A 26 12.80 15.29 -10.40
C ILE A 26 14.31 15.31 -10.13
N GLU A 27 15.13 15.70 -11.12
CA GLU A 27 16.58 15.80 -10.98
C GLU A 27 16.97 16.78 -9.85
N ASP A 28 16.32 17.96 -9.78
CA ASP A 28 16.59 18.98 -8.76
C ASP A 28 16.05 18.62 -7.36
N ILE A 29 14.97 17.83 -7.31
CA ILE A 29 14.39 17.35 -6.05
C ILE A 29 15.31 16.33 -5.41
N PHE A 30 15.85 15.40 -6.21
CA PHE A 30 16.70 14.31 -5.74
C PHE A 30 18.21 14.62 -5.81
N ALA A 31 18.60 15.78 -6.34
CA ALA A 31 20.00 16.22 -6.40
C ALA A 31 20.66 16.20 -5.01
N GLY A 32 21.87 15.63 -4.96
CA GLY A 32 22.67 15.55 -3.73
C GLY A 32 22.25 14.43 -2.77
N HIS A 33 21.30 13.58 -3.14
CA HIS A 33 20.93 12.39 -2.38
C HIS A 33 21.53 11.12 -2.98
N GLU A 34 22.04 10.25 -2.11
CA GLU A 34 22.48 8.90 -2.50
C GLU A 34 21.35 7.89 -2.31
N PHE A 35 21.22 6.96 -3.27
CA PHE A 35 20.15 5.97 -3.29
C PHE A 35 20.72 4.55 -3.19
N LYS A 36 20.18 3.77 -2.26
CA LYS A 36 20.45 2.33 -2.15
C LYS A 36 19.23 1.53 -2.62
N PRO A 37 19.35 0.64 -3.61
CA PRO A 37 18.25 -0.24 -4.01
C PRO A 37 17.75 -1.08 -2.83
N LEU A 38 16.43 -1.14 -2.65
CA LEU A 38 15.77 -1.99 -1.65
C LEU A 38 15.12 -3.20 -2.30
N SER A 39 14.30 -2.96 -3.31
CA SER A 39 13.57 -4.02 -4.01
C SER A 39 13.20 -3.58 -5.44
N GLN A 40 12.91 -4.57 -6.28
CA GLN A 40 12.41 -4.35 -7.63
C GLN A 40 11.22 -5.28 -7.85
N GLY A 41 10.04 -4.70 -8.01
CA GLY A 41 8.83 -5.41 -8.40
C GLY A 41 8.49 -5.18 -9.87
N LEU A 42 7.45 -5.86 -10.34
CA LEU A 42 6.90 -5.67 -11.69
C LEU A 42 6.40 -4.23 -11.92
N GLN A 43 5.97 -3.57 -10.84
CA GLN A 43 5.25 -2.30 -10.91
C GLN A 43 6.04 -1.08 -10.37
N ALA A 44 7.13 -1.32 -9.64
CA ALA A 44 7.98 -0.25 -9.12
C ALA A 44 9.39 -0.73 -8.75
N ARG A 45 10.35 0.19 -8.78
CA ARG A 45 11.68 0.04 -8.12
C ARG A 45 11.66 0.85 -6.83
N ALA A 46 12.08 0.27 -5.73
CA ALA A 46 12.17 0.97 -4.45
C ALA A 46 13.63 1.23 -4.07
N PHE A 47 13.90 2.46 -3.62
CA PHE A 47 15.22 2.93 -3.23
C PHE A 47 15.16 3.58 -1.85
N ARG A 48 16.13 3.27 -0.98
CA ARG A 48 16.36 3.99 0.26
C ARG A 48 17.22 5.21 -0.01
N MET A 49 16.74 6.39 0.38
CA MET A 49 17.52 7.62 0.29
C MET A 49 18.42 7.75 1.52
N LEU A 50 19.73 7.53 1.36
CA LEU A 50 20.70 7.47 2.45
C LEU A 50 20.78 8.81 3.20
N GLY A 51 21.02 8.74 4.52
CA GLY A 51 21.09 9.93 5.38
C GLY A 51 19.74 10.64 5.64
N THR A 52 18.63 10.13 5.11
CA THR A 52 17.28 10.73 5.33
C THR A 52 16.31 9.70 5.88
N GLU A 53 15.05 10.05 6.14
CA GLU A 53 13.99 9.10 6.54
C GLU A 53 13.17 8.54 5.38
N TRP A 54 13.48 8.90 4.13
CA TRP A 54 12.61 8.63 2.98
C TRP A 54 12.99 7.37 2.19
N VAL A 55 11.97 6.74 1.63
CA VAL A 55 12.04 5.74 0.56
C VAL A 55 11.40 6.34 -0.68
N VAL A 56 12.02 6.12 -1.83
CA VAL A 56 11.49 6.54 -3.13
C VAL A 56 11.13 5.29 -3.93
N LYS A 57 9.91 5.23 -4.44
CA LYS A 57 9.47 4.22 -5.40
C LYS A 57 9.26 4.87 -6.75
N GLU A 58 9.94 4.39 -7.77
CA GLU A 58 9.75 4.83 -9.17
C GLU A 58 8.80 3.85 -9.87
N GLY A 59 7.73 4.37 -10.48
CA GLY A 59 6.76 3.59 -11.25
C GLY A 59 7.38 3.01 -12.52
N ARG A 60 7.14 1.72 -12.76
CA ARG A 60 7.54 1.01 -14.00
C ARG A 60 6.59 -0.15 -14.22
N TRP A 61 6.44 -0.62 -15.44
CA TRP A 61 5.77 -1.88 -15.76
C TRP A 61 6.72 -2.69 -16.62
N ASP A 62 7.62 -3.40 -15.93
CA ASP A 62 8.66 -4.14 -16.61
C ASP A 62 8.41 -5.64 -16.47
N LEU A 63 8.37 -6.33 -17.60
CA LEU A 63 8.52 -7.78 -17.67
C LEU A 63 10.01 -8.11 -17.61
N ASP A 64 10.62 -7.90 -16.44
CA ASP A 64 12.02 -8.30 -16.24
C ASP A 64 12.10 -9.81 -16.02
N LEU A 65 12.20 -10.57 -17.11
CA LEU A 65 12.29 -12.03 -17.04
C LEU A 65 13.63 -12.53 -16.45
N SER A 66 14.57 -11.64 -16.11
CA SER A 66 15.85 -12.06 -15.55
C SER A 66 15.73 -12.74 -14.18
N PHE A 67 14.67 -12.45 -13.41
CA PHE A 67 14.43 -13.13 -12.13
C PHE A 67 14.10 -14.62 -12.29
N LEU A 68 13.54 -15.06 -13.43
CA LEU A 68 13.28 -16.48 -13.71
C LEU A 68 14.57 -17.30 -13.84
N PHE A 69 15.71 -16.62 -13.99
CA PHE A 69 16.98 -17.19 -14.41
C PHE A 69 18.12 -16.83 -13.43
N GLY A 70 17.81 -16.16 -12.33
CA GLY A 70 18.80 -15.45 -11.49
C GLY A 70 19.72 -16.31 -10.61
N GLN A 71 19.51 -17.63 -10.50
CA GLN A 71 20.32 -18.50 -9.62
C GLN A 71 20.65 -19.89 -10.18
N SER A 72 20.28 -20.18 -11.43
CA SER A 72 20.55 -21.51 -12.01
C SER A 72 21.80 -21.43 -12.88
N ASN A 73 22.69 -22.44 -12.82
CA ASN A 73 23.67 -22.67 -13.88
C ASN A 73 22.92 -23.12 -15.13
N ILE A 74 22.38 -22.15 -15.88
CA ILE A 74 21.53 -22.42 -17.03
C ILE A 74 22.39 -22.83 -18.21
N PRO A 75 22.08 -23.94 -18.91
CA PRO A 75 22.80 -24.35 -20.10
C PRO A 75 22.89 -23.23 -21.15
N MET A 76 23.97 -23.20 -21.94
CA MET A 76 24.22 -22.19 -23.00
C MET A 76 23.01 -21.79 -23.87
N PRO A 77 22.12 -22.72 -24.28
CA PRO A 77 20.88 -22.37 -24.99
C PRO A 77 19.96 -21.43 -24.20
N ALA A 78 19.85 -21.61 -22.89
CA ALA A 78 19.03 -20.76 -22.03
C ALA A 78 19.69 -19.41 -21.74
N LEU A 79 21.02 -19.32 -21.74
CA LEU A 79 21.76 -18.04 -21.74
C LEU A 79 21.51 -17.24 -23.02
N MET A 80 21.44 -17.91 -24.18
CA MET A 80 21.04 -17.26 -25.43
C MET A 80 19.56 -16.85 -25.39
N THR A 81 18.67 -17.70 -24.87
CA THR A 81 17.26 -17.34 -24.63
C THR A 81 17.15 -16.16 -23.67
N GLN A 82 17.95 -16.06 -22.60
CA GLN A 82 17.96 -14.91 -21.70
C GLN A 82 18.36 -13.62 -22.42
N LYS A 83 19.37 -13.67 -23.31
CA LYS A 83 19.76 -12.52 -24.14
C LYS A 83 18.65 -12.12 -25.11
N ILE A 84 17.96 -13.10 -25.72
CA ILE A 84 16.83 -12.86 -26.62
C ILE A 84 15.62 -12.31 -25.85
N MET A 85 15.29 -12.87 -24.67
CA MET A 85 14.20 -12.40 -23.82
C MET A 85 14.48 -11.03 -23.20
N ARG A 86 15.75 -10.63 -23.02
CA ARG A 86 16.12 -9.23 -22.72
C ARG A 86 15.71 -8.27 -23.84
N ILE A 87 15.74 -8.70 -25.10
CA ILE A 87 15.24 -7.90 -26.24
C ILE A 87 13.71 -7.74 -26.17
N PHE A 88 13.03 -8.69 -25.53
CA PHE A 88 11.58 -8.65 -25.25
C PHE A 88 11.23 -8.15 -23.84
N GLN A 89 12.19 -7.56 -23.11
CA GLN A 89 11.86 -6.82 -21.89
C GLN A 89 11.10 -5.56 -22.30
N PHE A 90 9.78 -5.64 -22.29
CA PHE A 90 8.97 -4.46 -22.48
C PHE A 90 9.03 -3.62 -21.21
N GLN A 91 9.58 -2.41 -21.35
CA GLN A 91 9.62 -1.40 -20.30
C GLN A 91 8.47 -0.41 -20.54
N PHE A 92 7.30 -0.75 -20.02
CA PHE A 92 6.17 0.16 -20.06
C PHE A 92 6.26 1.10 -18.87
N LEU A 93 5.84 2.35 -19.07
CA LEU A 93 5.62 3.27 -17.96
C LEU A 93 4.13 3.50 -17.82
N PRO A 94 3.63 3.68 -16.59
CA PRO A 94 2.24 4.02 -16.34
C PRO A 94 1.91 5.33 -17.07
N ASP A 95 0.79 5.35 -17.79
CA ASP A 95 0.33 6.57 -18.44
C ASP A 95 -0.29 7.53 -17.42
N LEU A 96 -0.51 8.78 -17.84
CA LEU A 96 -1.09 9.80 -16.96
C LEU A 96 -2.47 9.38 -16.42
N LYS A 97 -3.29 8.72 -17.23
CA LYS A 97 -4.64 8.29 -16.82
C LYS A 97 -4.59 7.28 -15.70
N GLU A 98 -3.66 6.34 -15.79
CA GLU A 98 -3.41 5.33 -14.77
C GLU A 98 -2.89 5.97 -13.48
N ILE A 99 -1.97 6.93 -13.58
CA ILE A 99 -1.47 7.68 -12.40
C ILE A 99 -2.63 8.40 -11.70
N GLN A 100 -3.49 9.07 -12.46
CA GLN A 100 -4.69 9.73 -11.93
C GLN A 100 -5.66 8.74 -11.30
N HIS A 101 -5.84 7.57 -11.91
CA HIS A 101 -6.67 6.49 -11.39
C HIS A 101 -6.13 5.95 -10.06
N GLN A 102 -4.84 5.61 -9.99
CA GLN A 102 -4.17 5.17 -8.76
C GLN A 102 -4.21 6.23 -7.68
N TYR A 103 -4.06 7.50 -8.02
CA TYR A 103 -4.20 8.59 -7.07
C TYR A 103 -5.62 8.68 -6.49
N ARG A 104 -6.66 8.53 -7.31
CA ARG A 104 -8.06 8.48 -6.83
C ARG A 104 -8.28 7.32 -5.87
N MET A 105 -7.83 6.13 -6.23
CA MET A 105 -7.97 4.96 -5.35
C MET A 105 -7.21 5.15 -4.03
N TYR A 106 -6.01 5.72 -4.08
CA TYR A 106 -5.25 6.09 -2.89
C TYR A 106 -5.99 7.07 -2.00
N MET A 107 -6.67 8.09 -2.56
CA MET A 107 -7.45 9.03 -1.74
C MET A 107 -8.61 8.35 -1.04
N ASN A 108 -9.25 7.36 -1.66
CA ASN A 108 -10.22 6.50 -0.98
C ASN A 108 -9.55 5.72 0.16
N PHE A 109 -8.42 5.08 -0.10
CA PHE A 109 -7.66 4.36 0.92
C PHE A 109 -7.25 5.25 2.09
N VAL A 110 -6.83 6.49 1.83
CA VAL A 110 -6.52 7.50 2.84
C VAL A 110 -7.71 7.81 3.74
N ARG A 111 -8.94 7.83 3.22
CA ARG A 111 -10.15 8.07 4.04
C ARG A 111 -10.39 6.94 5.04
N TYR A 112 -10.08 5.70 4.67
CA TYR A 112 -10.30 4.52 5.50
C TYR A 112 -9.12 4.14 6.38
N PHE A 113 -7.88 4.46 6.03
CA PHE A 113 -6.70 3.96 6.75
C PHE A 113 -5.83 5.09 7.32
N GLY A 114 -6.00 6.32 6.83
CA GLY A 114 -5.34 7.50 7.36
C GLY A 114 -6.04 8.08 8.59
N TYR A 115 -5.28 8.79 9.43
CA TYR A 115 -5.84 9.65 10.47
C TYR A 115 -4.91 10.84 10.78
N PHE A 116 -5.05 11.92 10.00
CA PHE A 116 -4.05 13.00 9.94
C PHE A 116 -4.37 14.19 10.87
N ARG A 117 -4.20 13.99 12.18
CA ARG A 117 -4.53 14.98 13.23
C ARG A 117 -3.63 16.23 13.31
N LYS A 118 -2.42 16.22 12.75
CA LYS A 118 -1.43 17.30 12.93
C LYS A 118 -0.67 17.62 11.64
N ASP A 119 -0.23 18.87 11.52
CA ASP A 119 0.51 19.43 10.36
C ASP A 119 1.82 18.72 10.02
N ASP A 120 2.37 17.96 10.98
CA ASP A 120 3.60 17.19 10.84
C ASP A 120 3.38 15.79 10.26
N TYR A 121 2.14 15.28 10.15
CA TYR A 121 1.88 13.91 9.68
C TYR A 121 1.75 13.79 8.16
N TYR A 122 1.01 14.69 7.52
CA TYR A 122 0.79 14.68 6.08
C TYR A 122 0.20 16.02 5.66
N TYR A 123 0.73 16.62 4.60
CA TYR A 123 0.21 17.85 4.04
C TYR A 123 -0.62 17.57 2.79
N HIS A 124 -1.81 18.17 2.76
CA HIS A 124 -2.72 18.19 1.62
C HIS A 124 -3.53 19.51 1.68
N PRO A 125 -3.79 20.19 0.54
CA PRO A 125 -4.57 21.43 0.53
C PRO A 125 -5.96 21.28 1.18
N ASN A 126 -6.65 20.16 0.88
CA ASN A 126 -7.95 19.80 1.46
C ASN A 126 -7.88 18.97 2.75
N ARG A 127 -6.81 19.10 3.56
CA ARG A 127 -6.59 18.23 4.72
C ARG A 127 -7.77 18.22 5.69
N ASP A 128 -8.34 19.37 6.01
CA ASP A 128 -9.39 19.45 7.05
C ASP A 128 -10.66 18.69 6.61
N LEU A 129 -10.96 18.71 5.31
CA LEU A 129 -12.03 17.90 4.71
C LEU A 129 -11.70 16.40 4.78
N ILE A 130 -10.47 16.01 4.43
CA ILE A 130 -10.00 14.63 4.51
C ILE A 130 -10.08 14.13 5.95
N PHE A 131 -9.58 14.90 6.91
CA PHE A 131 -9.59 14.58 8.32
C PHE A 131 -11.02 14.44 8.87
N SER A 132 -11.93 15.34 8.47
CA SER A 132 -13.34 15.25 8.85
C SER A 132 -13.99 13.97 8.32
N SER A 133 -13.69 13.58 7.07
CA SER A 133 -14.16 12.30 6.52
C SER A 133 -13.57 11.10 7.25
N GLN A 134 -12.26 11.09 7.52
CA GLN A 134 -11.59 10.02 8.28
C GLN A 134 -12.22 9.86 9.66
N ARG A 135 -12.40 10.97 10.38
CA ARG A 135 -13.01 10.98 11.71
C ARG A 135 -14.45 10.48 11.68
N THR A 136 -15.25 10.89 10.70
CA THR A 136 -16.64 10.43 10.57
C THR A 136 -16.72 8.90 10.43
N ILE A 137 -15.84 8.31 9.61
CA ILE A 137 -15.74 6.85 9.47
C ILE A 137 -15.32 6.22 10.81
N ARG A 138 -14.30 6.77 11.50
CA ARG A 138 -13.83 6.26 12.81
C ARG A 138 -14.89 6.32 13.90
N ASP A 139 -15.68 7.38 13.93
CA ASP A 139 -16.71 7.57 14.95
C ASP A 139 -17.94 6.71 14.70
N SER A 140 -18.14 6.25 13.46
CA SER A 140 -19.27 5.43 13.05
C SER A 140 -18.97 3.94 12.97
N LEU A 141 -17.77 3.47 13.34
CA LEU A 141 -17.38 2.05 13.16
C LEU A 141 -18.39 1.07 13.74
N LEU A 142 -18.84 1.30 14.98
CA LEU A 142 -19.82 0.41 15.62
C LEU A 142 -21.16 0.39 14.87
N LEU A 143 -21.57 1.52 14.28
CA LEU A 143 -22.82 1.62 13.52
C LEU A 143 -22.79 0.81 12.22
N TYR A 144 -21.60 0.53 11.67
CA TYR A 144 -21.43 -0.30 10.49
C TYR A 144 -21.45 -1.81 10.79
N ARG A 145 -21.47 -2.23 12.07
CA ARG A 145 -21.47 -3.65 12.45
C ARG A 145 -22.60 -4.44 11.77
N PRO A 146 -23.88 -4.01 11.84
CA PRO A 146 -24.96 -4.76 11.21
C PRO A 146 -24.86 -4.83 9.68
N GLU A 147 -24.31 -3.78 9.05
CA GLU A 147 -24.10 -3.75 7.59
C GLU A 147 -23.05 -4.79 7.18
N ILE A 148 -21.91 -4.84 7.87
CA ILE A 148 -20.85 -5.81 7.61
C ILE A 148 -21.33 -7.24 7.88
N GLU A 149 -21.97 -7.48 9.03
CA GLU A 149 -22.53 -8.79 9.38
C GLU A 149 -23.49 -9.31 8.31
N LYS A 150 -24.43 -8.46 7.86
CA LYS A 150 -25.40 -8.79 6.82
C LYS A 150 -24.74 -9.01 5.45
N TYR A 151 -23.88 -8.10 5.01
CA TYR A 151 -23.28 -8.16 3.68
C TYR A 151 -22.38 -9.40 3.52
N TYR A 152 -21.74 -9.82 4.60
CA TYR A 152 -20.81 -10.94 4.60
C TYR A 152 -21.36 -12.24 5.17
N ASP A 153 -22.60 -12.27 5.65
CA ASP A 153 -23.17 -13.45 6.33
C ASP A 153 -22.24 -13.96 7.45
N LEU A 154 -21.90 -13.05 8.37
CA LEU A 154 -21.06 -13.33 9.53
C LEU A 154 -21.71 -12.73 10.78
N LYS A 155 -21.30 -13.20 11.97
CA LYS A 155 -21.72 -12.63 13.25
C LYS A 155 -20.49 -12.36 14.09
N PHE A 156 -20.27 -11.11 14.49
CA PHE A 156 -19.16 -10.79 15.36
C PHE A 156 -19.50 -11.09 16.83
N PRO A 157 -18.53 -11.55 17.62
CA PRO A 157 -18.61 -11.55 19.08
C PRO A 157 -18.81 -10.13 19.64
N ASP A 158 -19.49 -10.02 20.79
CA ASP A 158 -19.77 -8.71 21.41
C ASP A 158 -18.51 -7.96 21.87
N LYS A 159 -17.41 -8.69 22.08
CA LYS A 159 -16.09 -8.12 22.37
C LYS A 159 -15.59 -7.15 21.29
N ILE A 160 -16.08 -7.29 20.05
CA ILE A 160 -15.73 -6.36 18.98
C ILE A 160 -16.14 -4.91 19.31
N GLU A 161 -17.18 -4.71 20.13
CA GLU A 161 -17.67 -3.38 20.48
C GLU A 161 -16.64 -2.58 21.31
N GLU A 162 -15.99 -3.24 22.25
CA GLU A 162 -14.89 -2.67 23.04
C GLU A 162 -13.74 -2.21 22.12
N ILE A 163 -13.37 -3.04 21.15
CA ILE A 163 -12.28 -2.76 20.22
C ILE A 163 -12.64 -1.59 19.30
N LEU A 164 -13.84 -1.59 18.71
CA LEU A 164 -14.29 -0.54 17.77
C LEU A 164 -14.55 0.81 18.45
N THR A 165 -14.81 0.82 19.76
CA THR A 165 -14.98 2.04 20.56
C THR A 165 -13.70 2.50 21.25
N SER A 166 -12.66 1.65 21.28
CA SER A 166 -11.36 1.98 21.86
C SER A 166 -10.68 3.19 21.22
N ARG A 167 -9.71 3.77 21.93
CA ARG A 167 -8.86 4.86 21.40
C ARG A 167 -8.09 4.48 20.14
N LEU A 168 -7.88 3.18 19.91
CA LEU A 168 -7.10 2.66 18.78
C LEU A 168 -7.84 2.77 17.45
N LYS A 169 -9.17 3.04 17.45
CA LYS A 169 -9.91 3.37 16.22
C LYS A 169 -9.34 4.58 15.47
N TYR A 170 -8.64 5.47 16.18
CA TYR A 170 -7.97 6.64 15.60
C TYR A 170 -6.52 6.38 15.18
N HIS A 171 -6.09 5.12 15.16
CA HIS A 171 -4.77 4.77 14.69
C HIS A 171 -4.60 5.14 13.21
N ASN A 172 -3.43 5.69 12.88
CA ASN A 172 -3.05 6.02 11.51
C ASN A 172 -2.24 4.86 10.94
N PHE A 173 -2.87 4.07 10.07
CA PHE A 173 -2.25 2.93 9.41
C PHE A 173 -1.34 3.34 8.24
N LEU A 174 -1.35 4.62 7.84
CA LEU A 174 -0.60 5.07 6.68
C LEU A 174 0.68 5.81 7.06
N PRO A 175 1.79 5.56 6.33
CA PRO A 175 2.97 6.39 6.39
C PRO A 175 2.68 7.75 5.74
N LYS A 176 3.53 8.76 6.03
CA LYS A 176 3.53 9.97 5.21
C LYS A 176 4.02 9.61 3.82
N GLU A 177 3.33 10.08 2.80
CA GLU A 177 3.61 9.73 1.41
C GLU A 177 3.27 10.88 0.46
N TYR A 178 4.13 11.15 -0.51
CA TYR A 178 3.92 12.14 -1.56
C TYR A 178 4.04 11.47 -2.93
N LEU A 179 3.07 11.70 -3.81
CA LEU A 179 3.14 11.30 -5.21
C LEU A 179 3.68 12.47 -6.04
N LEU A 180 4.78 12.25 -6.75
CA LEU A 180 5.30 13.18 -7.75
C LEU A 180 5.10 12.59 -9.14
N TYR A 181 5.01 13.46 -10.15
CA TYR A 181 5.00 13.07 -11.56
C TYR A 181 6.13 13.81 -12.26
N GLY A 182 6.95 13.12 -13.05
CA GLY A 182 8.05 13.75 -13.76
C GLY A 182 8.96 12.78 -14.50
N PRO A 183 10.09 13.27 -15.04
CA PRO A 183 11.02 12.45 -15.81
C PRO A 183 11.64 11.32 -14.96
N SER A 184 11.70 10.13 -15.54
CA SER A 184 12.37 8.96 -14.96
C SER A 184 13.85 9.23 -14.72
N ILE A 185 14.35 8.78 -13.57
CA ILE A 185 15.78 8.84 -13.21
C ILE A 185 16.54 7.59 -13.67
N SER A 186 15.81 6.51 -13.96
CA SER A 186 16.40 5.26 -14.45
C SER A 186 17.02 5.46 -15.85
N PRO A 187 18.28 5.01 -16.08
CA PRO A 187 18.96 5.17 -17.38
C PRO A 187 18.17 4.62 -18.56
N GLU A 188 17.45 3.50 -18.36
CA GLU A 188 16.71 2.83 -19.42
C GLU A 188 15.48 3.61 -19.89
N ASN A 189 14.96 4.49 -19.03
CA ASN A 189 13.75 5.28 -19.26
C ASN A 189 14.03 6.79 -19.29
N LYS A 190 15.31 7.17 -19.46
CA LYS A 190 15.75 8.57 -19.38
C LYS A 190 14.87 9.51 -20.23
N GLY A 191 14.33 10.55 -19.59
CA GLY A 191 13.48 11.55 -20.23
C GLY A 191 12.02 11.13 -20.48
N ARG A 192 11.64 9.89 -20.18
CA ARG A 192 10.24 9.46 -20.21
C ARG A 192 9.55 9.81 -18.90
N MET A 193 8.27 10.14 -18.96
CA MET A 193 7.48 10.50 -17.78
C MET A 193 7.06 9.26 -16.99
N THR A 194 7.14 9.35 -15.67
CA THR A 194 6.62 8.35 -14.73
C THR A 194 6.19 9.03 -13.43
N TYR A 195 5.74 8.24 -12.46
CA TYR A 195 5.47 8.70 -11.11
C TYR A 195 6.55 8.28 -10.12
N PHE A 196 6.66 9.03 -9.03
CA PHE A 196 7.48 8.70 -7.88
C PHE A 196 6.61 8.75 -6.62
N ILE A 197 6.66 7.69 -5.82
CA ILE A 197 6.07 7.67 -4.48
C ILE A 197 7.20 7.87 -3.49
N VAL A 198 7.20 9.00 -2.80
CA VAL A 198 8.17 9.33 -1.75
C VAL A 198 7.50 9.13 -0.40
N GLN A 199 7.92 8.11 0.35
CA GLN A 199 7.25 7.62 1.55
C GLN A 199 8.21 7.57 2.74
N ASP A 200 7.70 7.81 3.95
CA ASP A 200 8.47 7.56 5.18
C ASP A 200 8.95 6.11 5.23
N PHE A 201 10.20 5.92 5.65
CA PHE A 201 10.78 4.61 5.92
C PHE A 201 10.21 4.05 7.21
N ILE A 202 9.46 2.95 7.10
CA ILE A 202 8.85 2.28 8.23
C ILE A 202 9.79 1.19 8.74
N LYS A 203 10.20 1.31 10.01
CA LYS A 203 10.99 0.29 10.71
C LYS A 203 10.05 -0.72 11.38
N GLY A 204 10.32 -2.01 11.19
CA GLY A 204 9.57 -3.09 11.84
C GLY A 204 9.86 -4.44 11.19
N ARG A 205 9.05 -5.44 11.55
CA ARG A 205 9.02 -6.75 10.91
C ARG A 205 7.78 -6.81 10.00
N LEU A 206 7.87 -7.58 8.92
CA LEU A 206 6.71 -7.85 8.08
C LEU A 206 5.72 -8.69 8.89
N LEU A 207 4.42 -8.45 8.72
CA LEU A 207 3.38 -9.18 9.45
C LEU A 207 3.50 -10.70 9.23
N HIS A 208 3.93 -11.12 8.04
CA HIS A 208 4.09 -12.53 7.69
C HIS A 208 5.24 -13.24 8.39
N ASP A 209 6.19 -12.48 8.95
CA ASP A 209 7.32 -13.02 9.70
C ASP A 209 7.00 -13.16 11.19
N LEU A 210 5.77 -12.82 11.63
CA LEU A 210 5.37 -12.77 13.04
C LEU A 210 4.39 -13.88 13.37
N GLU A 211 4.54 -14.43 14.57
CA GLU A 211 3.59 -15.37 15.17
C GLU A 211 2.63 -14.62 16.11
N ASP A 212 1.46 -15.18 16.42
CA ASP A 212 0.46 -14.47 17.23
C ASP A 212 0.98 -14.12 18.64
N ASP A 213 1.87 -14.94 19.20
CA ASP A 213 2.54 -14.70 20.50
C ASP A 213 3.48 -13.48 20.49
N ASP A 214 3.84 -12.95 19.30
CA ASP A 214 4.63 -11.72 19.16
C ASP A 214 3.78 -10.44 19.36
N PHE A 215 2.45 -10.55 19.41
CA PHE A 215 1.56 -9.38 19.40
C PHE A 215 1.17 -8.89 20.79
N SER A 216 1.41 -7.60 21.05
CA SER A 216 0.75 -6.90 22.15
C SER A 216 -0.75 -6.72 21.86
N GLU A 217 -1.57 -6.61 22.90
CA GLU A 217 -3.01 -6.29 22.78
C GLU A 217 -3.30 -5.08 21.87
N ASP A 218 -2.53 -3.98 22.01
CA ASP A 218 -2.65 -2.79 21.14
C ASP A 218 -2.49 -3.13 19.64
N VAL A 219 -1.64 -4.10 19.30
CA VAL A 219 -1.41 -4.56 17.92
C VAL A 219 -2.57 -5.42 17.46
N ILE A 220 -3.07 -6.34 18.30
CA ILE A 220 -4.25 -7.16 17.98
C ILE A 220 -5.46 -6.27 17.70
N TYR A 221 -5.73 -5.27 18.54
CA TYR A 221 -6.82 -4.31 18.32
C TYR A 221 -6.64 -3.54 17.01
N GLN A 222 -5.42 -3.09 16.71
CA GLN A 222 -5.13 -2.41 15.44
C GLN A 222 -5.38 -3.33 14.24
N LEU A 223 -4.98 -4.61 14.30
CA LEU A 223 -5.23 -5.58 13.24
C LEU A 223 -6.73 -5.83 13.05
N ILE A 224 -7.49 -5.98 14.14
CA ILE A 224 -8.95 -6.14 14.10
C ILE A 224 -9.60 -4.92 13.42
N ILE A 225 -9.25 -3.72 13.86
CA ILE A 225 -9.77 -2.47 13.29
C ILE A 225 -9.38 -2.36 11.81
N MET A 226 -8.15 -2.70 11.46
CA MET A 226 -7.66 -2.69 10.08
C MET A 226 -8.49 -3.61 9.18
N ILE A 227 -8.71 -4.85 9.59
CA ILE A 227 -9.49 -5.83 8.82
C ILE A 227 -10.93 -5.37 8.69
N TYR A 228 -11.52 -4.85 9.78
CA TYR A 228 -12.85 -4.27 9.77
C TYR A 228 -12.97 -3.15 8.72
N LEU A 229 -11.96 -2.29 8.60
CA LEU A 229 -11.91 -1.22 7.61
C LEU A 229 -11.72 -1.71 6.18
N ILE A 230 -10.97 -2.79 5.95
CA ILE A 230 -10.88 -3.45 4.64
C ILE A 230 -12.27 -3.93 4.21
N LEU A 231 -12.98 -4.60 5.12
CA LEU A 231 -14.32 -5.11 4.88
C LEU A 231 -15.31 -3.98 4.58
N LEU A 232 -15.22 -2.86 5.32
CA LEU A 232 -16.06 -1.69 5.12
C LEU A 232 -15.76 -0.98 3.79
N MET A 233 -14.49 -0.73 3.48
CA MET A 233 -14.06 -0.10 2.23
C MET A 233 -14.51 -0.91 1.02
N ARG A 234 -14.50 -2.25 1.11
CA ARG A 234 -15.05 -3.10 0.05
C ARG A 234 -16.55 -2.85 -0.18
N ILE A 235 -17.34 -2.68 0.88
CA ILE A 235 -18.79 -2.46 0.75
C ILE A 235 -19.05 -1.10 0.11
N HIS A 236 -18.38 -0.06 0.60
CA HIS A 236 -18.67 1.32 0.22
C HIS A 236 -18.01 1.76 -1.09
N GLU A 237 -16.75 1.37 -1.31
CA GLU A 237 -15.95 1.84 -2.45
C GLU A 237 -15.73 0.76 -3.50
N HIS A 238 -16.10 -0.50 -3.21
CA HIS A 238 -15.80 -1.65 -4.05
C HIS A 238 -14.29 -1.84 -4.29
N LEU A 239 -13.45 -1.41 -3.35
CA LEU A 239 -12.00 -1.55 -3.43
C LEU A 239 -11.49 -2.54 -2.38
N LEU A 240 -10.47 -3.31 -2.73
CA LEU A 240 -9.66 -4.09 -1.81
C LEU A 240 -8.17 -3.74 -2.00
N PRO A 241 -7.40 -3.50 -0.93
CA PRO A 241 -5.96 -3.32 -1.06
C PRO A 241 -5.32 -4.57 -1.66
N ASP A 242 -4.38 -4.40 -2.59
CA ASP A 242 -3.65 -5.50 -3.20
C ASP A 242 -2.57 -6.02 -2.24
N THR A 243 -2.98 -6.83 -1.27
CA THR A 243 -2.09 -7.46 -0.28
C THR A 243 -1.66 -8.86 -0.71
N ARG A 244 -1.28 -9.06 -1.98
CA ARG A 244 -0.85 -10.37 -2.50
C ARG A 244 0.12 -11.09 -1.54
N PRO A 245 -0.10 -12.39 -1.24
CA PRO A 245 0.74 -13.15 -0.36
C PRO A 245 2.00 -13.52 -1.11
N ARG A 246 3.08 -13.65 -0.37
CA ARG A 246 4.39 -14.08 -0.89
C ARG A 246 4.37 -15.49 -1.51
N TYR A 247 3.41 -16.33 -1.10
CA TYR A 247 3.29 -17.73 -1.53
C TYR A 247 2.10 -17.92 -2.48
N PRO A 248 2.17 -18.91 -3.41
CA PRO A 248 1.06 -19.22 -4.30
C PRO A 248 -0.25 -19.43 -3.54
N VAL A 249 -1.35 -18.99 -4.14
CA VAL A 249 -2.71 -19.01 -3.58
C VAL A 249 -3.15 -20.34 -2.93
N LYS A 250 -2.60 -21.48 -3.37
CA LYS A 250 -2.90 -22.81 -2.78
C LYS A 250 -2.27 -23.05 -1.40
N GLU A 251 -1.29 -22.25 -0.99
CA GLU A 251 -0.50 -22.41 0.25
C GLU A 251 -0.78 -21.32 1.30
N ALA A 252 -1.63 -20.34 0.96
CA ALA A 252 -2.00 -19.23 1.83
C ALA A 252 -3.39 -19.43 2.42
N SER A 253 -3.48 -20.17 3.54
CA SER A 253 -4.67 -20.23 4.39
C SER A 253 -4.89 -18.97 5.22
N ASP A 254 -4.03 -17.95 5.09
CA ASP A 254 -4.08 -16.70 5.86
C ASP A 254 -3.45 -15.53 5.08
N TRP A 255 -4.26 -14.83 4.29
CA TRP A 255 -3.79 -13.85 3.30
C TRP A 255 -3.36 -12.52 3.91
N VAL A 256 -4.09 -12.04 4.93
CA VAL A 256 -3.74 -10.77 5.60
C VAL A 256 -2.40 -10.93 6.31
N MET A 257 -2.13 -12.11 6.87
CA MET A 257 -0.87 -12.38 7.53
C MET A 257 0.27 -12.62 6.56
N LYS A 258 0.06 -13.19 5.37
CA LYS A 258 1.15 -13.54 4.44
C LYS A 258 1.54 -12.44 3.45
N THR A 259 1.10 -11.21 3.65
CA THR A 259 1.44 -10.07 2.76
C THR A 259 2.75 -9.40 3.14
N ASP A 260 3.44 -8.87 2.14
CA ASP A 260 4.62 -8.00 2.32
C ASP A 260 4.21 -6.54 2.59
N ASN A 261 2.91 -6.24 2.54
CA ASN A 261 2.39 -4.87 2.55
C ASN A 261 2.01 -4.36 3.94
N ILE A 262 2.27 -5.13 5.01
CA ILE A 262 2.00 -4.71 6.39
C ILE A 262 3.26 -4.89 7.21
N ILE A 263 3.70 -3.80 7.84
CA ILE A 263 4.81 -3.79 8.79
C ILE A 263 4.25 -3.58 10.19
N VAL A 264 4.67 -4.43 11.12
CA VAL A 264 4.41 -4.30 12.54
C VAL A 264 5.70 -3.87 13.24
N SER A 265 5.60 -2.76 13.98
CA SER A 265 6.61 -2.35 14.96
C SER A 265 6.06 -2.59 16.37
N LYS A 266 6.89 -2.46 17.41
CA LYS A 266 6.58 -2.85 18.82
C LYS A 266 5.16 -2.54 19.32
N LYS A 267 4.48 -1.50 18.83
CA LYS A 267 3.08 -1.18 19.16
C LYS A 267 2.25 -0.64 17.98
N ARG A 268 2.72 -0.78 16.74
CA ARG A 268 2.13 -0.06 15.60
C ARG A 268 2.07 -0.89 14.34
N VAL A 269 0.88 -1.01 13.77
CA VAL A 269 0.61 -1.62 12.46
C VAL A 269 0.62 -0.55 11.39
N THR A 270 1.34 -0.75 10.29
CA THR A 270 1.43 0.22 9.18
C THR A 270 1.32 -0.49 7.84
N PHE A 271 0.44 -0.01 6.97
CA PHE A 271 0.39 -0.41 5.58
C PHE A 271 1.53 0.23 4.79
N ILE A 272 2.19 -0.56 3.97
CA ILE A 272 3.08 -0.09 2.91
C ILE A 272 2.54 -0.56 1.56
N ASP A 273 2.98 0.09 0.48
CA ASP A 273 2.48 -0.20 -0.87
C ASP A 273 0.98 0.13 -1.07
N THR A 274 0.68 1.40 -0.84
CA THR A 274 -0.67 1.95 -0.66
C THR A 274 -1.41 2.27 -1.97
N ARG A 275 -0.88 1.86 -3.13
CA ARG A 275 -1.34 2.34 -4.46
C ARG A 275 -1.98 1.30 -5.35
N TRP A 276 -1.96 0.03 -4.93
CA TRP A 276 -2.47 -1.07 -5.71
C TRP A 276 -3.75 -1.60 -5.09
N PHE A 277 -4.78 -1.70 -5.91
CA PHE A 277 -6.12 -2.09 -5.48
C PHE A 277 -6.76 -3.02 -6.49
N TRP A 278 -7.55 -3.94 -5.96
CA TRP A 278 -8.57 -4.64 -6.72
C TRP A 278 -9.85 -3.80 -6.65
N ASP A 279 -10.15 -3.05 -7.70
CA ASP A 279 -11.52 -2.57 -7.90
C ASP A 279 -12.42 -3.81 -8.12
N MET A 280 -13.67 -3.79 -7.66
CA MET A 280 -14.63 -4.89 -7.75
C MET A 280 -15.77 -4.65 -8.75
N ARG A 281 -15.76 -3.52 -9.50
CA ARG A 281 -16.69 -3.16 -10.58
C ARG A 281 -16.27 -3.45 -12.04
N ASP A 282 -15.00 -3.31 -12.42
CA ASP A 282 -14.44 -3.77 -13.72
C ASP A 282 -14.49 -5.31 -13.98
N ASN A 283 -14.00 -5.72 -15.14
CA ASN A 283 -14.17 -7.07 -15.70
C ASN A 283 -13.55 -8.19 -14.83
N TRP A 284 -14.41 -9.12 -14.38
CA TRP A 284 -14.10 -10.30 -13.57
C TRP A 284 -12.96 -11.20 -14.11
N VAL A 285 -12.87 -11.37 -15.43
CA VAL A 285 -11.88 -12.24 -16.09
C VAL A 285 -10.49 -11.61 -16.06
N LYS A 286 -10.40 -10.28 -16.26
CA LYS A 286 -9.12 -9.54 -16.15
C LYS A 286 -8.58 -9.49 -14.71
N ARG A 287 -9.41 -9.82 -13.72
CA ARG A 287 -9.16 -9.64 -12.29
C ARG A 287 -8.76 -10.89 -11.53
N GLY A 288 -8.77 -12.06 -12.19
CA GLY A 288 -8.53 -13.32 -11.50
C GLY A 288 -9.42 -13.48 -10.27
N GLY A 289 -10.75 -13.33 -10.42
CA GLY A 289 -11.75 -13.17 -9.34
C GLY A 289 -11.71 -14.16 -8.15
N ILE A 290 -10.92 -15.22 -8.26
CA ILE A 290 -10.48 -16.09 -7.15
C ILE A 290 -9.77 -15.28 -6.05
N ILE A 291 -8.88 -14.35 -6.41
CA ILE A 291 -8.03 -13.61 -5.47
C ILE A 291 -8.87 -12.72 -4.56
N PRO A 292 -9.69 -11.76 -5.05
CA PRO A 292 -10.52 -10.94 -4.17
C PRO A 292 -11.40 -11.78 -3.24
N GLY A 293 -12.08 -12.81 -3.77
CA GLY A 293 -12.93 -13.73 -3.01
C GLY A 293 -12.21 -14.37 -1.80
N GLN A 294 -10.94 -14.74 -1.99
CA GLN A 294 -10.10 -15.29 -0.93
C GLN A 294 -9.68 -14.24 0.09
N ILE A 295 -9.32 -13.01 -0.34
CA ILE A 295 -8.99 -11.90 0.58
C ILE A 295 -10.09 -11.74 1.61
N ILE A 296 -11.34 -11.73 1.16
CA ILE A 296 -12.51 -11.56 2.02
C ILE A 296 -12.68 -12.74 2.96
N ARG A 297 -12.65 -13.97 2.43
CA ARG A 297 -12.82 -15.18 3.25
C ARG A 297 -11.78 -15.26 4.36
N LEU A 298 -10.53 -14.94 4.03
CA LEU A 298 -9.40 -14.99 4.94
C LEU A 298 -9.42 -13.83 5.94
N SER A 299 -9.85 -12.64 5.50
CA SER A 299 -10.11 -11.51 6.40
C SER A 299 -11.14 -11.87 7.47
N LYS A 300 -12.23 -12.56 7.11
CA LYS A 300 -13.24 -13.01 8.09
C LYS A 300 -12.67 -14.03 9.06
N PHE A 301 -11.95 -15.03 8.53
CA PHE A 301 -11.35 -16.09 9.34
C PHE A 301 -10.37 -15.50 10.36
N TYR A 302 -9.45 -14.65 9.91
CA TYR A 302 -8.41 -14.09 10.78
C TYR A 302 -9.00 -13.08 11.77
N LEU A 303 -10.03 -12.32 11.39
CA LEU A 303 -10.75 -11.45 12.32
C LEU A 303 -11.38 -12.25 13.48
N GLN A 304 -11.98 -13.41 13.19
CA GLN A 304 -12.50 -14.28 14.25
C GLN A 304 -11.37 -14.83 15.12
N HIS A 305 -10.29 -15.33 14.50
CA HIS A 305 -9.12 -15.83 15.21
C HIS A 305 -8.55 -14.78 16.18
N LEU A 306 -8.34 -13.55 15.72
CA LEU A 306 -7.85 -12.47 16.59
C LEU A 306 -8.82 -12.18 17.75
N LEU A 307 -10.13 -12.18 17.50
CA LEU A 307 -11.13 -11.93 18.55
C LEU A 307 -11.17 -13.02 19.62
N ASP A 308 -10.79 -14.26 19.29
CA ASP A 308 -10.69 -15.37 20.23
C ASP A 308 -9.44 -15.28 21.13
N HIS A 309 -8.44 -14.46 20.75
CA HIS A 309 -7.16 -14.28 21.45
C HIS A 309 -7.08 -12.97 22.26
N VAL A 310 -8.14 -12.17 22.27
CA VAL A 310 -8.27 -10.99 23.15
C VAL A 310 -9.03 -11.37 24.38
#